data_AF-A0A5N5E7J7-F1
#
_entry.id   AF-A0A5N5E7J7-F1
#
_cell.length_a   1.000
_cell.length_b   1.000
_cell.length_c   1.000
_cell.angle_alpha   90.00
_cell.angle_beta   90.00
_cell.angle_gamma   90.00
#
_symmetry.space_group_name_H-M   'P 1'
#
loop_
_entity.id
_entity.type
_entity.pdbx_description
1 polymer ?
#
loop_
_entity_poly.entity_id
_entity_poly.type
_entity_poly.pdbx_seq_one_letter_code
_entity_poly.pdbx_strand_id
1 'polypeptide(L)'
;SVVSPVIAGGVAVGLGALVAGLALPPTRFLLDKVLPAPGEGPSESTQKKGHFTLDVFTTTTTGTRYTSRVKAKGDPGYSATAVMLGESALSLAKDHKDLPAATGVLTPSTALGDVLVERLRKAGFEISARKL
;
A
#
# COMPACT_ATOMS: atom_id res chain seq x y z
N SER A 1 -2.41 -19.27 15.41
CA SER A 1 -3.28 -19.27 16.60
C SER A 1 -4.64 -19.82 16.19
N VAL A 2 -5.31 -20.60 17.04
CA VAL A 2 -6.64 -21.23 16.77
C VAL A 2 -7.75 -20.18 16.58
N VAL A 3 -7.51 -18.94 17.02
CA VAL A 3 -8.42 -17.81 16.87
C VAL A 3 -8.39 -17.23 15.44
N SER A 4 -7.28 -17.39 14.71
CA SER A 4 -7.09 -16.79 13.38
C SER A 4 -8.09 -17.30 12.32
N PRO A 5 -8.39 -18.62 12.23
CA PRO A 5 -9.42 -19.12 11.32
C PRO A 5 -10.82 -18.60 11.62
N VAL A 6 -11.17 -18.40 12.90
CA VAL A 6 -12.48 -17.88 13.31
C VAL A 6 -12.63 -16.41 12.91
N ILE A 7 -11.61 -15.59 13.18
CA ILE A 7 -11.58 -14.19 12.74
C ILE A 7 -11.65 -14.11 11.21
N ALA A 8 -10.87 -14.94 10.50
CA ALA A 8 -10.87 -14.98 9.04
C ALA A 8 -12.25 -15.37 8.49
N GLY A 9 -12.91 -16.37 9.08
CA GLY A 9 -14.26 -16.77 8.71
C GLY A 9 -15.28 -15.65 8.92
N GLY A 10 -15.23 -14.96 10.05
CA GLY A 10 -16.10 -13.81 10.33
C GLY A 10 -15.90 -12.66 9.35
N VAL A 11 -14.65 -12.30 9.04
CA VAL A 11 -14.33 -11.27 8.04
C VAL A 11 -14.83 -11.67 6.66
N ALA A 12 -14.62 -12.91 6.24
CA ALA A 12 -15.06 -13.40 4.93
C ALA A 12 -16.58 -13.32 4.77
N VAL A 13 -17.33 -13.73 5.79
CA VAL A 13 -18.80 -13.62 5.80
C VAL A 13 -19.25 -12.16 5.74
N GLY A 14 -18.65 -11.28 6.55
CA GLY A 14 -18.98 -9.85 6.55
C GLY A 14 -18.72 -9.17 5.21
N LEU A 15 -17.57 -9.45 4.58
CA LEU A 15 -17.22 -8.91 3.27
C LEU A 15 -18.16 -9.44 2.17
N GLY A 16 -18.49 -10.74 2.21
CA GLY A 16 -19.42 -11.36 1.28
C GLY A 16 -20.83 -10.75 1.37
N ALA A 17 -21.32 -10.49 2.59
CA ALA A 17 -22.60 -9.83 2.81
C ALA A 17 -22.59 -8.38 2.29
N LEU A 18 -21.51 -7.63 2.51
CA LEU A 18 -21.36 -6.28 1.97
C LEU A 18 -21.39 -6.26 0.44
N VAL A 19 -20.63 -7.15 -0.20
CA VAL A 19 -20.60 -7.27 -1.67
C VAL A 19 -21.99 -7.62 -2.22
N ALA A 20 -22.68 -8.59 -1.61
CA ALA A 20 -24.05 -8.93 -1.99
C ALA A 20 -25.02 -7.75 -1.82
N GLY A 21 -24.89 -6.99 -0.72
CA GLY A 21 -25.67 -5.79 -0.47
C GLY A 21 -25.43 -4.66 -1.49
N LEU A 22 -24.19 -4.50 -1.96
CA LEU A 22 -23.85 -3.52 -3.00
C LEU A 22 -24.30 -3.98 -4.41
N ALA A 23 -24.39 -5.29 -4.65
CA ALA A 23 -24.80 -5.85 -5.94
C ALA A 23 -26.32 -5.78 -6.15
N LEU A 24 -27.11 -5.84 -5.08
CA LEU A 24 -28.56 -5.79 -5.16
C LEU A 24 -29.07 -4.33 -5.20
N PRO A 25 -29.86 -3.92 -6.22
CA PRO A 25 -30.29 -2.53 -6.40
C PRO A 25 -30.99 -1.86 -5.19
N PRO A 26 -31.94 -2.51 -4.47
CA PRO A 26 -32.63 -1.85 -3.36
C PRO A 26 -31.73 -1.65 -2.14
N THR A 27 -30.78 -2.54 -1.88
CA THR A 27 -29.83 -2.43 -0.76
C THR A 27 -28.71 -1.47 -1.06
N ARG A 28 -28.29 -1.35 -2.33
CA ARG A 28 -27.30 -0.35 -2.77
C ARG A 28 -27.75 1.08 -2.47
N PHE A 29 -29.02 1.43 -2.75
CA PHE A 29 -29.55 2.77 -2.47
C PHE A 29 -29.52 3.14 -0.98
N LEU A 30 -29.69 2.16 -0.10
CA LEU A 30 -29.58 2.36 1.35
C LEU A 30 -28.12 2.49 1.79
N LEU A 31 -27.21 1.70 1.21
CA LEU A 31 -25.78 1.77 1.48
C LEU A 31 -25.16 3.09 1.02
N ASP A 32 -25.58 3.61 -0.15
CA ASP A 32 -25.10 4.89 -0.70
C ASP A 32 -25.44 6.09 0.21
N LYS A 33 -26.44 6.00 1.10
CA LYS A 33 -26.74 7.05 2.09
C LYS A 33 -25.80 7.08 3.30
N VAL A 34 -25.06 5.99 3.51
CA VAL A 34 -24.20 5.80 4.70
C VAL A 34 -22.73 5.80 4.31
N LEU A 35 -22.41 5.40 3.07
CA LEU A 35 -21.06 5.42 2.54
C LEU A 35 -20.61 6.86 2.18
N PRO A 36 -19.31 7.17 2.26
CA PRO A 36 -18.78 8.47 1.83
C PRO A 36 -19.14 8.74 0.37
N ALA A 37 -19.43 10.00 0.04
CA ALA A 37 -19.69 10.35 -1.34
C ALA A 37 -18.42 10.17 -2.18
N PRO A 38 -18.54 9.79 -3.47
CA PRO A 38 -17.40 9.71 -4.37
C PRO A 38 -16.58 11.01 -4.36
N GLY A 39 -15.29 10.91 -4.03
CA GLY A 39 -14.38 12.06 -4.00
C GLY A 39 -14.22 12.77 -2.65
N GLU A 40 -15.03 12.44 -1.62
CA GLU A 40 -14.85 13.05 -0.28
C GLU A 40 -13.56 12.56 0.42
N GLY A 41 -13.16 11.32 0.14
CA GLY A 41 -11.99 10.72 0.78
C GLY A 41 -12.15 10.55 2.31
N PRO A 42 -11.17 9.93 2.98
CA PRO A 42 -11.16 9.82 4.43
C PRO A 42 -10.87 11.18 5.09
N SER A 43 -11.44 11.41 6.28
CA SER A 43 -11.12 12.60 7.10
C SER A 43 -9.61 12.71 7.37
N GLU A 44 -9.10 13.93 7.59
CA GLU A 44 -7.68 14.14 7.91
C GLU A 44 -7.24 13.32 9.14
N SER A 45 -8.10 13.18 10.13
CA SER A 45 -7.83 12.36 11.32
C SER A 45 -7.70 10.88 10.99
N THR A 46 -8.53 10.38 10.08
CA THR A 46 -8.46 9.01 9.55
C THR A 46 -7.18 8.81 8.76
N GLN A 47 -6.82 9.78 7.91
CA GLN A 47 -5.60 9.75 7.13
C GLN A 47 -4.35 9.66 8.00
N LYS A 48 -4.26 10.50 9.05
CA LYS A 48 -3.12 10.51 9.98
C LYS A 48 -2.98 9.23 10.79
N LYS A 49 -4.10 8.58 11.14
CA LYS A 49 -4.13 7.33 11.91
C LYS A 49 -3.97 6.09 11.03
N GLY A 50 -4.11 6.24 9.72
CA GLY A 50 -3.94 5.17 8.75
C GLY A 50 -2.54 4.57 8.75
N HIS A 51 -2.44 3.37 8.23
CA HIS A 51 -1.18 2.71 7.92
C HIS A 51 -1.42 1.65 6.85
N PHE A 52 -0.36 1.18 6.23
CA PHE A 52 -0.42 -0.03 5.40
C PHE A 52 0.78 -0.93 5.66
N THR A 53 0.58 -2.22 5.44
CA THR A 53 1.63 -3.24 5.45
C THR A 53 1.39 -4.16 4.27
N LEU A 54 2.37 -4.27 3.39
CA LEU A 54 2.40 -5.19 2.27
C LEU A 54 3.48 -6.24 2.55
N ASP A 55 3.07 -7.51 2.60
CA ASP A 55 3.97 -8.66 2.64
C ASP A 55 3.92 -9.38 1.30
N VAL A 56 5.05 -9.46 0.61
CA VAL A 56 5.20 -10.22 -0.64
C VAL A 56 5.97 -11.48 -0.33
N PHE A 57 5.45 -12.61 -0.78
CA PHE A 57 6.06 -13.92 -0.59
C PHE A 57 6.53 -14.47 -1.93
N THR A 58 7.73 -15.06 -1.94
CA THR A 58 8.27 -15.69 -3.14
C THR A 58 9.07 -16.94 -2.82
N THR A 59 9.24 -17.79 -3.82
CA THR A 59 10.08 -18.99 -3.78
C THR A 59 11.05 -18.91 -4.96
N THR A 60 12.35 -19.02 -4.69
CA THR A 60 13.38 -19.03 -5.73
C THR A 60 13.30 -20.30 -6.57
N THR A 61 13.95 -20.30 -7.74
CA THR A 61 14.13 -21.50 -8.57
C THR A 61 14.85 -22.65 -7.84
N THR A 62 15.62 -22.33 -6.79
CA THR A 62 16.28 -23.29 -5.90
C THR A 62 15.41 -23.76 -4.73
N GLY A 63 14.14 -23.35 -4.67
CA GLY A 63 13.20 -23.71 -3.61
C GLY A 63 13.34 -22.91 -2.31
N THR A 64 14.22 -21.90 -2.25
CA THR A 64 14.37 -21.06 -1.06
C THR A 64 13.24 -20.05 -0.98
N ARG A 65 12.61 -19.93 0.20
CA ARG A 65 11.50 -18.98 0.41
C ARG A 65 12.01 -17.65 0.94
N TYR A 66 11.45 -16.56 0.44
CA TYR A 66 11.72 -15.20 0.89
C TYR A 66 10.41 -14.44 1.11
N THR A 67 10.48 -13.46 1.99
CA THR A 67 9.45 -12.44 2.14
C THR A 67 10.06 -11.06 2.04
N SER A 68 9.39 -10.14 1.34
CA SER A 68 9.64 -8.72 1.46
C SER A 68 8.46 -8.02 2.11
N ARG A 69 8.77 -7.01 2.92
CA ARG A 69 7.79 -6.20 3.64
C ARG A 69 7.97 -4.74 3.28
N VAL A 70 6.85 -4.08 2.96
CA VAL A 70 6.76 -2.63 2.84
C VAL A 70 5.68 -2.13 3.79
N LYS A 71 6.03 -1.22 4.69
CA LYS A 71 5.07 -0.65 5.66
C LYS A 71 5.30 0.83 5.84
N ALA A 72 4.22 1.60 5.98
CA ALA A 72 4.30 3.01 6.34
C ALA A 72 3.11 3.42 7.21
N LYS A 73 3.30 4.54 7.93
CA LYS A 73 2.21 5.28 8.57
C LYS A 73 1.57 6.22 7.55
N GLY A 74 0.34 6.62 7.83
CA GLY A 74 -0.50 7.38 6.91
C GLY A 74 -1.39 6.45 6.08
N ASP A 75 -2.56 6.97 5.73
CA ASP A 75 -3.48 6.29 4.83
C ASP A 75 -2.80 5.97 3.48
N PRO A 76 -2.97 4.74 2.96
CA PRO A 76 -2.33 4.33 1.71
C PRO A 76 -2.79 5.13 0.49
N GLY A 77 -4.05 5.60 0.49
CA GLY A 77 -4.63 6.34 -0.64
C GLY A 77 -4.20 7.80 -0.71
N TYR A 78 -3.81 8.40 0.41
CA TYR A 78 -3.46 9.81 0.50
C TYR A 78 -2.08 10.06 1.09
N SER A 79 -1.96 10.06 2.42
CA SER A 79 -0.76 10.58 3.09
C SER A 79 0.51 9.81 2.74
N ALA A 80 0.44 8.47 2.70
CA ALA A 80 1.62 7.67 2.35
C ALA A 80 2.01 7.83 0.88
N THR A 81 1.01 7.91 -0.01
CA THR A 81 1.24 8.14 -1.45
C THR A 81 1.84 9.52 -1.72
N ALA A 82 1.41 10.55 -0.98
CA ALA A 82 1.99 11.88 -1.07
C ALA A 82 3.48 11.87 -0.70
N VAL A 83 3.88 11.11 0.33
CA VAL A 83 5.31 10.91 0.65
C VAL A 83 6.04 10.20 -0.48
N MET A 84 5.48 9.12 -1.05
CA MET A 84 6.10 8.42 -2.18
C MET A 84 6.37 9.35 -3.38
N LEU A 85 5.40 10.20 -3.72
CA LEU A 85 5.53 11.17 -4.81
C LEU A 85 6.56 12.26 -4.48
N GLY A 86 6.52 12.81 -3.26
CA GLY A 86 7.48 13.83 -2.81
C GLY A 86 8.92 13.32 -2.82
N GLU A 87 9.14 12.12 -2.27
CA GLU A 87 10.46 11.49 -2.24
C GLU A 87 10.95 11.11 -3.63
N SER A 88 10.05 10.73 -4.54
CA SER A 88 10.38 10.51 -5.96
C SER A 88 10.83 11.80 -6.65
N ALA A 89 10.11 12.89 -6.45
CA ALA A 89 10.46 14.19 -7.02
C ALA A 89 11.79 14.71 -6.46
N LEU A 90 12.02 14.54 -5.16
CA LEU A 90 13.29 14.92 -4.53
C LEU A 90 14.46 14.06 -5.02
N SER A 91 14.25 12.75 -5.23
CA SER A 91 15.26 11.87 -5.84
C SER A 91 15.69 12.41 -7.20
N LEU A 92 14.71 12.76 -8.04
CA LEU A 92 14.97 13.33 -9.36
C LEU A 92 15.67 14.68 -9.31
N ALA A 93 15.37 15.54 -8.32
CA ALA A 93 15.90 16.91 -8.27
C ALA A 93 17.25 17.05 -7.55
N LYS A 94 17.59 16.11 -6.65
CA LYS A 94 18.74 16.26 -5.73
C LYS A 94 19.80 15.19 -5.91
N ASP A 95 19.43 14.01 -6.42
CA ASP A 95 20.27 12.81 -6.33
C ASP A 95 20.75 12.33 -7.73
N HIS A 96 20.75 13.22 -8.74
CA HIS A 96 21.05 12.92 -10.15
C HIS A 96 22.27 12.01 -10.38
N LYS A 97 23.36 12.24 -9.63
CA LYS A 97 24.63 11.50 -9.79
C LYS A 97 24.53 10.03 -9.37
N ASP A 98 23.54 9.69 -8.53
CA ASP A 98 23.34 8.36 -7.96
C ASP A 98 22.15 7.64 -8.63
N LEU A 99 21.46 8.30 -9.57
CA LEU A 99 20.35 7.70 -10.31
C LEU A 99 20.85 6.75 -11.42
N PRO A 100 20.11 5.68 -11.72
CA PRO A 100 20.37 4.84 -12.88
C PRO A 100 20.41 5.66 -14.19
N ALA A 101 21.32 5.28 -15.10
CA ALA A 101 21.41 5.87 -16.43
C ALA A 101 20.29 5.34 -17.36
N ALA A 102 19.04 5.70 -17.05
CA ALA A 102 17.85 5.28 -17.77
C ALA A 102 17.00 6.50 -18.18
N THR A 103 16.35 6.41 -19.34
CA THR A 103 15.50 7.49 -19.89
C THR A 103 14.20 6.96 -20.46
N GLY A 104 13.14 7.78 -20.45
CA GLY A 104 11.84 7.46 -21.04
C GLY A 104 10.71 7.42 -20.01
N VAL A 105 9.64 6.69 -20.32
CA VAL A 105 8.53 6.43 -19.38
C VAL A 105 8.88 5.21 -18.56
N LEU A 106 9.36 5.45 -17.34
CA LEU A 106 9.95 4.42 -16.49
C LEU A 106 9.13 4.22 -15.22
N THR A 107 9.21 3.02 -14.66
CA THR A 107 8.74 2.76 -13.30
C THR A 107 9.73 3.33 -12.28
N PRO A 108 9.27 3.64 -11.05
CA PRO A 108 10.16 4.10 -9.98
C PRO A 108 11.33 3.14 -9.70
N SER A 109 11.10 1.82 -9.81
CA SER A 109 12.16 0.82 -9.63
C SER A 109 13.30 0.95 -10.63
N THR A 110 13.00 1.31 -11.87
CA THR A 110 14.00 1.47 -12.94
C THR A 110 14.59 2.87 -12.96
N ALA A 111 13.79 3.90 -12.69
CA ALA A 111 14.23 5.30 -12.74
C ALA A 111 15.00 5.74 -11.50
N LEU A 112 14.65 5.23 -10.32
CA LEU A 112 15.13 5.74 -9.03
C LEU A 112 15.86 4.69 -8.20
N GLY A 113 15.44 3.42 -8.31
CA GLY A 113 16.09 2.29 -7.66
C GLY A 113 16.31 2.52 -6.16
N ASP A 114 17.53 2.23 -5.69
CA ASP A 114 17.89 2.30 -4.27
C ASP A 114 17.87 3.73 -3.71
N VAL A 115 18.02 4.76 -4.54
CA VAL A 115 17.91 6.17 -4.10
C VAL A 115 16.54 6.42 -3.49
N LEU A 116 15.47 5.97 -4.16
CA LEU A 116 14.11 6.11 -3.63
C LEU A 116 13.91 5.24 -2.38
N VAL A 117 14.46 4.03 -2.34
CA VAL A 117 14.36 3.14 -1.17
C VAL A 117 14.94 3.80 0.07
N GLU A 118 16.13 4.37 -0.02
CA GLU A 118 16.79 5.03 1.11
C GLU A 118 16.07 6.30 1.55
N ARG A 119 15.55 7.06 0.59
CA ARG A 119 14.71 8.23 0.85
C ARG A 119 13.43 7.88 1.59
N LEU A 120 12.70 6.88 1.13
CA LEU A 120 11.50 6.39 1.80
C LEU A 120 11.78 5.87 3.20
N ARG A 121 12.88 5.13 3.39
CA ARG A 121 13.32 4.68 4.73
C ARG A 121 13.53 5.87 5.67
N LYS A 122 14.23 6.92 5.21
CA LYS A 122 14.41 8.17 5.97
C LYS A 122 13.09 8.90 6.24
N ALA A 123 12.11 8.79 5.35
CA ALA A 123 10.77 9.32 5.51
C ALA A 123 9.86 8.44 6.40
N GLY A 124 10.39 7.37 7.02
CA GLY A 124 9.69 6.54 7.99
C GLY A 124 9.01 5.29 7.42
N PHE A 125 9.33 4.90 6.19
CA PHE A 125 8.90 3.63 5.63
C PHE A 125 9.79 2.49 6.14
N GLU A 126 9.20 1.34 6.41
CA GLU A 126 9.90 0.07 6.53
C GLU A 126 9.91 -0.60 5.16
N ILE A 127 11.11 -0.86 4.62
CA ILE A 127 11.30 -1.64 3.39
C ILE A 127 12.35 -2.69 3.72
N SER A 128 11.97 -3.97 3.74
CA SER A 128 12.89 -5.07 4.08
C SER A 128 12.63 -6.31 3.23
N ALA A 129 13.66 -7.15 3.12
CA ALA A 129 13.56 -8.49 2.56
C ALA A 129 14.32 -9.46 3.47
N ARG A 130 13.74 -10.62 3.75
CA ARG A 130 14.37 -11.67 4.56
C ARG A 130 14.02 -13.05 4.03
N LYS A 131 14.93 -13.99 4.24
CA LYS A 131 14.66 -15.42 4.04
C LYS A 131 13.60 -15.88 5.06
N LEU A 132 12.67 -16.72 4.61
CA LEU A 132 11.67 -17.37 5.47
C LEU A 132 12.20 -18.67 6.05
#